data_AF-A0A9E4BTL4-F1
#
_entry.id   AF-A0A9E4BTL4-F1
#
_cell.length_a   1.000
_cell.length_b   1.000
_cell.length_c   1.000
_cell.angle_alpha   90.00
_cell.angle_beta   90.00
_cell.angle_gamma   90.00
#
_symmetry.space_group_name_H-M   'P 1'
#
loop_
_entity.id
_entity.type
_entity.pdbx_description
1 polymer ?
#
loop_
_entity_poly.entity_id
_entity_poly.type
_entity_poly.pdbx_seq_one_letter_code
_entity_poly.pdbx_strand_id
1 'polypeptide(L)' 'MTRSDDMYRIGVAGEDITPPVGIYLAGFAARTEPSTAVYHPLKANAIAIDDGNDPLIIASAEILGFYEHTEEVRSRI' A
#
# COMPACT_ATOMS: atom_id res chain seq x y z
N MET A 1 -29.33 19.39 3.57
CA MET A 1 -28.56 20.64 3.37
C MET A 1 -27.20 20.39 3.98
N THR A 2 -26.28 19.82 3.21
CA THR A 2 -24.87 19.63 3.61
C THR A 2 -24.21 20.99 3.69
N ARG A 3 -23.58 21.30 4.83
CA ARG A 3 -22.81 22.54 4.98
C ARG A 3 -21.50 22.38 4.23
N SER A 4 -20.93 23.48 3.74
CA SER A 4 -19.63 23.49 3.06
C SER A 4 -18.48 22.98 3.93
N ASP A 5 -18.68 22.95 5.26
CA ASP A 5 -17.77 22.37 6.27
C ASP A 5 -17.92 20.84 6.43
N ASP A 6 -18.89 20.20 5.77
CA ASP A 6 -19.12 18.74 5.78
C ASP A 6 -18.45 18.03 4.58
N MET A 7 -17.60 18.73 3.81
CA MET A 7 -16.92 18.12 2.65
C MET A 7 -15.62 17.44 3.04
N TYR A 8 -15.57 16.13 2.84
CA TYR A 8 -14.32 15.38 2.90
C TYR A 8 -13.35 15.82 1.81
N ARG A 9 -12.11 16.09 2.20
CA ARG A 9 -10.96 16.21 1.29
C ARG A 9 -10.37 14.81 1.08
N ILE A 10 -10.29 14.38 -0.17
CA ILE A 10 -9.80 13.06 -0.54
C ILE A 10 -8.50 13.21 -1.34
N GLY A 11 -7.44 12.59 -0.86
CA GLY A 11 -6.19 12.40 -1.58
C GLY A 11 -6.03 10.95 -2.00
N VAL A 12 -5.60 10.69 -3.23
CA VAL A 12 -5.29 9.35 -3.72
C VAL A 12 -3.90 9.36 -4.32
N ALA A 13 -3.07 8.41 -3.92
CA ALA A 13 -1.72 8.21 -4.44
C ALA A 13 -1.47 6.72 -4.68
N GLY A 14 -0.65 6.41 -5.68
CA GLY A 14 -0.25 5.05 -6.00
C GLY A 14 1.18 5.04 -6.51
N GLU A 15 1.97 4.08 -6.04
CA GLU A 15 3.38 3.93 -6.36
C GLU A 15 3.68 2.53 -6.87
N ASP A 16 4.63 2.43 -7.80
CA ASP A 16 5.18 1.14 -8.23
C ASP A 16 6.12 0.59 -7.18
N ILE A 17 5.83 -0.61 -6.70
CA ILE A 17 6.64 -1.31 -5.70
C ILE A 17 7.22 -2.61 -6.26
N THR A 18 7.23 -2.79 -7.58
CA THR A 18 7.73 -4.01 -8.22
C THR A 18 9.22 -4.19 -7.91
N PRO A 19 9.60 -5.28 -7.22
CA PRO A 19 11.01 -5.55 -6.99
C PRO A 19 11.70 -5.93 -8.31
N PRO A 20 13.03 -5.79 -8.39
CA PRO A 20 13.79 -6.32 -9.52
C PRO A 20 13.52 -7.81 -9.75
N VAL A 21 13.58 -8.24 -11.02
CA VAL A 21 13.58 -9.67 -11.38
C VAL A 21 14.77 -10.37 -10.74
N GLY A 22 14.59 -11.61 -10.30
CA GLY A 22 15.61 -12.41 -9.60
C GLY A 22 15.39 -12.55 -8.09
N ILE A 23 14.29 -12.03 -7.55
CA ILE A 23 13.93 -12.15 -6.14
C ILE A 23 13.02 -13.36 -5.92
N TYR A 24 13.20 -14.06 -4.79
CA TYR A 24 12.33 -15.17 -4.38
C TYR A 24 10.93 -14.68 -4.03
N LEU A 25 9.91 -15.31 -4.62
CA LEU A 25 8.52 -14.96 -4.37
C LEU A 25 8.03 -15.57 -3.05
N ALA A 26 7.32 -14.77 -2.25
CA ALA A 26 6.69 -15.24 -1.01
C ALA A 26 5.40 -16.05 -1.26
N GLY A 27 4.95 -16.79 -0.24
CA GLY A 27 3.62 -17.39 -0.17
C GLY A 27 3.48 -18.86 -0.58
N PHE A 28 4.44 -19.42 -1.33
CA PHE A 28 4.43 -20.84 -1.69
C PHE A 28 5.80 -21.49 -1.46
N ALA A 29 5.92 -22.26 -0.37
CA ALA A 29 7.20 -22.76 0.13
C ALA A 29 7.93 -23.72 -0.83
N ALA A 30 7.21 -24.42 -1.71
CA ALA A 30 7.82 -25.33 -2.68
C ALA A 30 8.38 -24.61 -3.93
N ARG A 31 8.32 -23.26 -3.98
CA ARG A 31 8.93 -22.47 -5.04
C ARG A 31 10.42 -22.26 -4.72
N THR A 32 11.27 -22.99 -5.43
CA THR A 32 12.73 -22.99 -5.20
C THR A 32 13.52 -22.10 -6.15
N GLU A 33 12.86 -21.50 -7.13
CA GLU A 33 13.47 -20.64 -8.14
C GLU A 33 13.05 -19.16 -7.93
N PRO A 34 13.94 -18.20 -8.24
CA PRO A 34 13.61 -16.77 -8.17
C PRO A 34 12.64 -16.34 -9.28
N SER A 35 12.11 -15.11 -9.19
CA SER A 35 11.32 -14.51 -10.26
C SER A 35 12.14 -14.38 -11.55
N THR A 36 11.52 -14.70 -12.70
CA THR A 36 12.20 -14.66 -14.01
C THR A 36 11.75 -13.49 -14.89
N ALA A 37 10.60 -12.88 -14.56
CA ALA A 37 10.04 -11.74 -15.26
C ALA A 37 8.95 -11.06 -14.41
N VAL A 38 8.49 -9.90 -14.86
CA VAL A 38 7.31 -9.21 -14.34
C VAL A 38 6.17 -9.41 -15.33
N TYR A 39 5.06 -10.01 -14.88
CA TYR A 39 3.84 -10.12 -15.69
C TYR A 39 2.96 -8.87 -15.54
N HIS A 40 2.66 -8.49 -14.30
CA HIS A 40 2.03 -7.21 -13.93
C HIS A 40 2.85 -6.53 -12.84
N PRO A 41 3.06 -5.20 -12.92
CA PRO A 41 3.69 -4.45 -11.84
C PRO A 41 2.89 -4.53 -10.54
N LEU A 42 3.58 -4.51 -9.41
CA LEU A 42 3.00 -4.43 -8.09
C LEU A 42 2.81 -2.97 -7.67
N LYS A 43 1.71 -2.67 -6.96
CA LYS A 43 1.39 -1.32 -6.48
C LYS A 43 1.24 -1.26 -4.96
N ALA A 44 1.66 -0.12 -4.40
CA ALA A 44 1.16 0.38 -3.14
C ALA A 44 0.22 1.54 -3.41
N ASN A 45 -0.93 1.58 -2.76
CA ASN A 45 -1.91 2.64 -2.92
C ASN A 45 -2.26 3.22 -1.54
N ALA A 46 -2.52 4.52 -1.50
CA ALA A 46 -2.98 5.22 -0.31
C ALA A 46 -4.17 6.12 -0.64
N ILE A 47 -5.17 6.09 0.23
CA ILE A 47 -6.29 7.02 0.23
C ILE A 47 -6.26 7.79 1.55
N ALA A 48 -6.10 9.10 1.48
CA ALA A 48 -6.22 10.01 2.61
C ALA A 48 -7.63 10.62 2.60
N ILE A 49 -8.30 10.57 3.74
CA ILE A 49 -9.65 11.09 3.95
C ILE A 49 -9.56 12.07 5.11
N ASP A 50 -9.83 13.34 4.84
CA ASP A 50 -9.78 14.41 5.83
C ASP A 50 -11.15 15.10 5.93
N ASP A 51 -11.72 15.07 7.12
CA ASP A 51 -12.98 15.71 7.48
C ASP A 51 -12.80 17.04 8.23
N GLY A 52 -11.54 17.49 8.40
CA GLY A 52 -11.16 18.67 9.16
C GLY A 52 -10.84 18.41 10.64
N ASN A 53 -11.03 17.19 11.16
CA ASN A 53 -10.72 16.81 12.53
C ASN A 53 -9.60 15.75 12.60
N ASP A 54 -9.94 14.49 12.30
CA ASP A 54 -9.08 13.33 12.46
C ASP A 54 -8.89 12.66 11.09
N PRO A 55 -7.76 12.92 10.40
CA PRO A 55 -7.53 12.35 9.08
C PRO A 55 -7.33 10.84 9.15
N LEU A 56 -7.97 10.11 8.24
CA LEU A 56 -7.84 8.67 8.06
C LEU A 56 -6.99 8.38 6.81
N ILE A 57 -6.02 7.49 6.95
CA ILE A 57 -5.27 6.94 5.81
C ILE A 57 -5.58 5.46 5.69
N ILE A 58 -6.00 5.05 4.49
CA ILE A 58 -6.12 3.65 4.09
C ILE A 58 -4.98 3.33 3.14
N ALA A 59 -4.08 2.45 3.55
CA ALA A 59 -2.98 1.98 2.72
C ALA A 59 -3.18 0.51 2.33
N SER A 60 -2.89 0.18 1.08
CA SER A 60 -2.82 -1.18 0.58
C SER A 60 -1.51 -1.39 -0.18
N ALA A 61 -0.96 -2.59 -0.12
CA ALA A 61 0.19 -2.98 -0.90
C ALA A 61 -0.01 -4.41 -1.40
N GLU A 62 0.35 -4.67 -2.65
CA GLU A 62 0.25 -5.99 -3.29
C GLU A 62 1.38 -6.93 -2.81
N ILE A 63 1.39 -7.20 -1.51
CA ILE A 63 2.33 -8.05 -0.79
C ILE A 63 1.57 -9.03 0.12
N LEU A 64 2.24 -10.09 0.56
CA LEU A 64 1.60 -11.13 1.38
C LEU A 64 1.22 -10.63 2.78
N GLY A 65 1.97 -9.69 3.34
CA GLY A 65 1.71 -9.07 4.62
C GLY A 65 2.81 -8.09 5.02
N PHE A 66 2.48 -7.21 5.98
CA PHE A 66 3.43 -6.25 6.55
C PHE A 66 4.24 -6.82 7.72
N TYR A 67 3.83 -7.95 8.29
CA TYR A 67 4.47 -8.61 9.42
C TYR A 67 4.84 -7.62 10.54
N GLU A 68 6.08 -7.62 11.03
CA GLU A 68 6.58 -6.74 12.09
C GLU A 68 6.70 -5.25 11.70
N HIS A 69 6.54 -4.91 10.42
CA HIS A 69 6.78 -3.53 9.93
C HIS A 69 5.60 -2.58 10.12
N THR A 70 4.45 -3.05 10.61
CA THR A 70 3.23 -2.23 10.70
C THR A 70 3.42 -0.99 11.58
N GLU A 71 3.99 -1.15 12.79
CA GLU A 71 4.22 -0.03 13.71
C GLU A 71 5.31 0.92 13.21
N GLU A 72 6.36 0.38 12.60
CA GLU A 72 7.43 1.18 11.99
C GLU A 72 6.87 2.08 10.89
N VAL A 73 6.08 1.52 9.98
CA VAL A 73 5.44 2.27 8.89
C VAL A 73 4.50 3.34 9.46
N ARG A 74 3.67 2.98 10.46
CA ARG A 74 2.75 3.92 11.11
C ARG A 74 3.48 5.11 11.76
N SER A 75 4.67 4.91 12.31
CA SER A 75 5.43 5.99 12.98
C SER A 75 5.99 7.07 12.04
N ARG A 76 5.95 6.84 10.71
CA ARG A 76 6.52 7.73 9.69
C ARG A 76 5.48 8.63 9.02
N ILE A 77 4.22 8.50 9.40
CA ILE A 77 3.04 9.20 8.83
C ILE A 77 2.31 9.92 9.94
#